data_AF-L1QJI6-F1
#
_entry.id   AF-L1QJI6-F1
#
_cell.length_a   1.000
_cell.length_b   1.000
_cell.length_c   1.000
_cell.angle_alpha   90.00
_cell.angle_beta   90.00
_cell.angle_gamma   90.00
#
_symmetry.space_group_name_H-M   'P 1'
#
loop_
_entity.id
_entity.type
_entity.pdbx_description
1 polymer ?
#
loop_
_entity_poly.entity_id
_entity_poly.type
_entity_poly.pdbx_seq_one_letter_code
_entity_poly.pdbx_strand_id
1 'polypeptide(L)' 'MREKMKCPCCNKRALDILRALGNVVIEMKCPHCRNIVEIKYNK' A
#
# COMPACT_ATOMS: atom_id res chain seq x y z
N MET A 1 14.88 0.58 -6.02
CA MET A 1 13.67 0.13 -6.74
C MET A 1 12.49 0.79 -6.07
N ARG A 2 11.62 1.49 -6.82
CA ARG A 2 10.41 2.13 -6.30
C ARG A 2 9.22 1.30 -6.76
N GLU A 3 8.49 0.70 -5.83
CA GLU A 3 7.33 -0.13 -6.13
C GLU A 3 6.03 0.61 -5.82
N LYS A 4 5.08 0.58 -6.74
CA LYS A 4 3.83 1.32 -6.61
C LYS A 4 2.74 0.38 -6.12
N MET A 5 2.25 0.61 -4.92
CA MET A 5 1.17 -0.18 -4.33
C MET A 5 -0.18 0.49 -4.59
N LYS A 6 -1.17 -0.33 -4.92
CA LYS A 6 -2.55 0.09 -5.16
C LYS A 6 -3.42 -0.23 -3.98
N CYS A 7 -4.48 0.55 -3.81
CA CYS A 7 -5.51 0.28 -2.81
C CYS A 7 -6.31 -0.95 -3.25
N PRO A 8 -6.49 -1.96 -2.38
CA PRO A 8 -7.24 -3.17 -2.73
C PRO A 8 -8.73 -2.90 -2.98
N CYS A 9 -9.29 -1.82 -2.41
CA CYS A 9 -10.70 -1.49 -2.59
C CYS A 9 -11.00 -0.74 -3.89
N CYS A 10 -10.15 0.21 -4.28
CA CYS A 10 -10.46 1.12 -5.40
C CYS A 10 -9.46 1.05 -6.56
N ASN A 11 -8.44 0.19 -6.46
CA ASN A 11 -7.41 -0.05 -7.46
C ASN A 11 -6.60 1.21 -7.89
N LYS A 12 -6.83 2.36 -7.24
CA LYS A 12 -6.03 3.57 -7.41
C LYS A 12 -4.74 3.45 -6.59
N ARG A 13 -3.71 4.19 -7.02
CA ARG A 13 -2.43 4.24 -6.31
C ARG A 13 -2.64 4.72 -4.87
N ALA A 14 -2.00 4.04 -3.92
CA ALA A 14 -2.20 4.32 -2.52
C ALA A 14 -0.89 4.75 -1.84
N LEU A 15 0.22 4.07 -2.13
CA LEU A 15 1.55 4.42 -1.64
C LEU A 15 2.65 3.90 -2.57
N ASP A 16 3.88 4.39 -2.36
CA ASP A 16 5.08 3.84 -2.98
C ASP A 16 6.03 3.29 -1.92
N ILE A 17 6.63 2.15 -2.21
CA ILE A 17 7.67 1.54 -1.38
C ILE A 17 9.02 1.89 -1.96
N LEU A 18 9.79 2.70 -1.23
CA LEU A 18 11.15 3.10 -1.58
C LEU A 18 12.18 2.13 -1.01
N ARG A 19 11.98 1.70 0.24
CA ARG A 19 12.79 0.74 1.00
C ARG A 19 11.89 0.03 2.01
N ALA A 20 12.00 -1.28 2.11
CA ALA A 20 11.37 -2.11 3.13
C ALA A 20 12.31 -3.27 3.45
N LEU A 21 12.33 -3.70 4.71
CA LEU A 21 13.12 -4.84 5.18
C LEU A 21 12.14 -5.95 5.58
N GLY A 22 12.15 -7.06 4.84
CA GLY A 22 11.27 -8.20 5.09
C GLY A 22 9.79 -7.94 4.76
N ASN A 23 8.92 -8.70 5.43
CA ASN A 23 7.47 -8.63 5.25
C ASN A 23 6.88 -7.45 6.04
N VAL A 24 6.21 -6.54 5.35
CA VAL A 24 5.60 -5.35 5.94
C VAL A 24 4.10 -5.38 5.69
N VAL A 25 3.33 -5.17 6.76
CA VAL A 25 1.89 -4.94 6.69
C VAL A 25 1.62 -3.47 6.98
N ILE A 26 0.93 -2.81 6.05
CA ILE A 26 0.63 -1.38 6.13
C ILE A 26 -0.88 -1.20 6.25
N GLU A 27 -1.34 -0.71 7.40
CA GLU A 27 -2.71 -0.21 7.55
C GLU A 27 -2.71 1.30 7.31
N MET A 28 -3.56 1.76 6.38
CA MET A 28 -3.72 3.19 6.16
C MET A 28 -5.10 3.54 5.61
N LYS A 29 -5.49 4.80 5.78
CA LYS A 29 -6.66 5.36 5.12
C LYS A 29 -6.33 5.71 3.67
N CYS A 30 -7.02 5.09 2.70
CA CYS A 30 -6.81 5.38 1.30
C CYS A 30 -7.27 6.82 0.97
N PRO A 31 -6.44 7.66 0.31
CA PRO A 31 -6.82 9.04 -0.02
C PRO A 31 -7.95 9.12 -1.06
N HIS A 32 -8.19 8.05 -1.83
CA HIS A 32 -9.19 8.04 -2.90
C HIS A 32 -10.56 7.53 -2.47
N CYS A 33 -10.63 6.35 -1.82
CA CYS A 33 -11.90 5.77 -1.38
C CYS A 33 -12.20 6.00 0.10
N ARG A 34 -11.25 6.57 0.86
CA ARG A 34 -11.37 6.89 2.30
C ARG A 34 -11.58 5.69 3.23
N ASN A 35 -11.60 4.47 2.71
CA ASN A 35 -11.58 3.24 3.49
C ASN A 35 -10.22 3.04 4.17
N ILE A 36 -10.23 2.46 5.35
CA ILE A 36 -9.03 1.88 5.97
C ILE A 36 -8.74 0.56 5.24
N VAL A 37 -7.51 0.41 4.75
CA VAL A 37 -7.08 -0.75 3.97
C VAL A 37 -5.79 -1.30 4.52
N GLU A 38 -5.67 -2.63 4.45
CA GLU A 38 -4.45 -3.37 4.72
C GLU A 38 -3.74 -3.68 3.40
N ILE A 39 -2.46 -3.31 3.29
CA ILE A 39 -1.60 -3.64 2.15
C ILE A 39 -0.44 -4.49 2.67
N LYS A 40 -0.30 -5.69 2.10
CA LYS A 40 0.82 -6.60 2.39
C LYS A 40 1.92 -6.40 1.37
N TYR A 41 3.14 -6.20 1.85
CA TYR A 41 4.34 -6.17 1.04
C TYR A 41 5.32 -7.25 1.50
N ASN A 42 5.51 -8.25 0.66
CA ASN A 42 6.49 -9.29 0.87
C ASN A 42 7.45 -9.23 -0.31
N LYS A 43 8.75 -9.13 -0.03
CA LYS A 43 9.80 -9.12 -1.06
C LYS A 43 10.65 -10.37 -0.97
#